data_AF-A0A7J9XWJ1-F1
#
_entry.id   AF-A0A7J9XWJ1-F1
#
_cell.length_a   1.000
_cell.length_b   1.000
_cell.length_c   1.000
_cell.angle_alpha   90.00
_cell.angle_beta   90.00
_cell.angle_gamma   90.00
#
_symmetry.space_group_name_H-M   'P 1'
#
loop_
_entity.id
_entity.type
_entity.pdbx_description
1 polymer ?
#
loop_
_entity_poly.entity_id
_entity_poly.type
_entity_poly.pdbx_seq_one_letter_code
_entity_poly.pdbx_strand_id
1 'polypeptide(L)'
;LVYYLTPDEALEQRADYSDGRRFQLGGFVESGSVTETPDGLRFTVASGSEPGTPSVPVEHHGAPAQLFQSGIGVVLEGAWRGAVFVSDTMKVKHDETYRPPEPGEDVR
;
A
#
# COMPACT_ATOMS: atom_id res chain seq x y z
N LEU A 1 14.43 -10.72 -6.12
CA LEU A 1 14.28 -9.30 -6.47
C LEU A 1 12.81 -8.95 -6.26
N VAL A 2 12.48 -7.96 -5.44
CA VAL A 2 11.09 -7.50 -5.28
C VAL A 2 10.90 -6.31 -6.23
N TYR A 3 9.97 -6.41 -7.17
CA TYR A 3 9.70 -5.36 -8.15
C TYR A 3 8.71 -4.35 -7.56
N TYR A 4 8.89 -3.07 -7.87
CA TYR A 4 7.97 -2.00 -7.49
C TYR A 4 7.15 -1.58 -8.71
N LEU A 5 5.82 -1.57 -8.58
CA LEU A 5 4.86 -1.20 -9.62
C LEU A 5 3.91 -0.13 -9.09
N THR A 6 3.52 0.79 -9.96
CA THR A 6 2.37 1.68 -9.74
C THR A 6 1.07 0.93 -10.07
N PRO A 7 -0.10 1.40 -9.61
CA PRO A 7 -1.39 0.81 -9.99
C PRO A 7 -1.62 0.70 -11.50
N ASP A 8 -1.15 1.68 -12.26
CA ASP A 8 -1.20 1.67 -13.72
C ASP A 8 -0.36 0.52 -14.31
N GLU A 9 0.93 0.49 -13.97
CA GLU A 9 1.85 -0.57 -14.39
C GLU A 9 1.39 -1.96 -13.93
N ALA A 10 0.83 -2.07 -12.74
CA ALA A 10 0.34 -3.32 -12.20
C ALA A 10 -0.88 -3.84 -12.97
N LEU A 11 -1.72 -2.94 -13.52
CA LEU A 11 -2.83 -3.30 -14.39
C LEU A 11 -2.34 -3.72 -15.77
N GLU A 12 -1.40 -2.98 -16.35
CA GLU A 12 -0.82 -3.30 -17.67
C GLU A 12 -0.06 -4.63 -17.65
N GLN A 13 0.75 -4.87 -16.61
CA GLN A 13 1.56 -6.08 -16.46
C GLN A 13 0.80 -7.22 -15.75
N ARG A 14 -0.51 -7.11 -15.56
CA ARG A 14 -1.28 -8.10 -14.80
C ARG A 14 -1.17 -9.52 -15.38
N ALA A 15 -1.09 -9.64 -16.70
CA ALA A 15 -0.89 -10.92 -17.37
C ALA A 15 0.44 -11.58 -16.96
N ASP A 16 1.52 -10.81 -16.88
CA ASP A 16 2.84 -11.29 -16.47
C ASP A 16 2.86 -11.75 -15.01
N TYR A 17 2.13 -11.08 -14.11
CA TYR A 17 2.13 -11.44 -12.69
C TYR A 17 1.03 -12.44 -12.30
N SER A 18 0.34 -13.04 -13.28
CA SER A 18 -0.75 -14.01 -13.07
C SER A 18 -0.30 -15.33 -12.43
N ASP A 19 1.00 -15.66 -12.46
CA ASP A 19 1.57 -16.82 -11.77
C ASP A 19 1.66 -16.68 -10.24
N GLY A 20 1.11 -15.59 -9.68
CA GLY A 20 1.22 -15.29 -8.25
C GLY A 20 2.59 -14.75 -7.84
N ARG A 21 3.34 -14.17 -8.80
CA ARG A 21 4.60 -13.49 -8.52
C ARG A 21 4.36 -12.32 -7.59
N ARG A 22 5.18 -12.22 -6.54
CA ARG A 22 5.09 -11.15 -5.56
C ARG A 22 5.77 -9.88 -6.05
N PHE A 23 5.15 -8.74 -5.80
CA PHE A 23 5.67 -7.42 -6.09
C PHE A 23 5.17 -6.40 -5.06
N GLN A 24 5.78 -5.22 -5.06
CA GLN A 24 5.38 -4.07 -4.27
C GLN A 24 4.50 -3.15 -5.12
N LEU A 25 3.27 -2.94 -4.70
CA LEU A 25 2.32 -2.00 -5.28
C LEU A 25 2.39 -0.69 -4.50
N GLY A 26 2.82 0.39 -5.15
CA GLY A 26 2.90 1.70 -4.52
C GLY A 26 1.98 2.73 -5.18
N GLY A 27 1.15 3.40 -4.39
CA GLY A 27 0.21 4.41 -4.87
C GLY A 27 -0.46 5.17 -3.73
N PHE A 28 -1.59 5.82 -4.04
CA PHE A 28 -2.37 6.61 -3.09
C PHE A 28 -3.66 5.89 -2.72
N VAL A 29 -3.96 5.82 -1.42
CA VAL A 29 -5.22 5.24 -0.95
C VAL A 29 -6.37 6.19 -1.26
N GLU A 30 -7.38 5.71 -1.99
CA GLU A 30 -8.54 6.53 -2.33
C GLU A 30 -9.36 6.88 -1.08
N SER A 31 -9.72 8.16 -0.94
CA SER A 31 -10.47 8.67 0.23
C SER A 31 -11.83 8.00 0.35
N GLY A 32 -12.14 7.46 1.53
CA GLY A 32 -13.41 6.76 1.77
C GLY A 32 -13.54 5.37 1.11
N SER A 33 -12.50 4.85 0.46
CA SER A 33 -12.51 3.49 -0.11
C SER A 33 -12.21 2.40 0.93
N VAL A 34 -11.68 2.78 2.09
CA VAL A 34 -11.26 1.84 3.14
C VAL A 34 -12.47 1.22 3.83
N THR A 35 -12.53 -0.11 3.79
CA THR A 35 -13.54 -0.94 4.44
C THR A 35 -12.85 -2.01 5.26
N GLU A 36 -13.23 -2.15 6.53
CA GLU A 36 -12.76 -3.23 7.38
C GLU A 36 -13.39 -4.57 6.97
N THR A 37 -12.58 -5.62 6.93
CA THR A 37 -13.02 -6.99 6.64
C THR A 37 -12.69 -7.89 7.84
N PRO A 38 -13.32 -9.08 7.98
CA PRO A 38 -13.00 -9.99 9.07
C PRO A 38 -11.53 -10.46 9.08
N ASP A 39 -10.82 -10.34 7.97
CA ASP A 39 -9.43 -10.81 7.79
C ASP A 39 -8.41 -9.65 7.68
N GLY A 40 -8.87 -8.39 7.67
CA GLY A 40 -8.02 -7.21 7.55
C GLY A 40 -8.76 -6.00 6.96
N LEU A 41 -8.27 -5.47 5.84
CA LEU A 41 -8.83 -4.29 5.18
C LEU A 41 -9.02 -4.50 3.68
N ARG A 42 -10.02 -3.85 3.11
CA ARG A 42 -10.22 -3.71 1.67
C ARG A 42 -10.26 -2.25 1.30
N PHE A 43 -9.49 -1.84 0.30
CA PHE A 43 -9.42 -0.45 -0.15
C PHE A 43 -8.94 -0.36 -1.60
N THR A 44 -8.99 0.84 -2.16
CA THR A 44 -8.56 1.11 -3.53
C THR A 44 -7.27 1.93 -3.51
N VAL A 45 -6.29 1.53 -4.32
CA VAL A 45 -5.03 2.26 -4.49
C VAL A 45 -4.96 2.82 -5.91
N ALA A 46 -4.92 4.14 -6.05
CA ALA A 46 -4.79 4.85 -7.32
C ALA A 46 -3.33 5.24 -7.59
N SER A 47 -2.94 5.36 -8.87
CA SER A 47 -1.56 5.77 -9.20
C SER A 47 -1.26 7.24 -8.90
N GLY A 48 -2.29 8.05 -8.65
CA GLY A 48 -2.19 9.46 -8.30
C GLY A 48 -3.39 9.92 -7.47
N SER A 49 -3.34 11.17 -7.01
CA SER A 49 -4.38 11.77 -6.16
C SER A 49 -5.54 12.39 -6.94
N GLU A 50 -5.47 12.39 -8.27
CA GLU A 50 -6.49 12.97 -9.14
C GLU A 50 -7.65 11.97 -9.37
N PRO A 51 -8.90 12.44 -9.47
CA PRO A 51 -10.02 11.59 -9.79
C PRO A 51 -9.92 11.05 -11.22
N GLY A 52 -10.24 9.76 -11.41
CA GLY A 52 -10.22 9.10 -12.72
C GLY A 52 -8.86 8.49 -13.11
N THR A 53 -7.87 8.58 -12.23
CA THR A 53 -6.59 7.88 -12.41
C THR A 53 -6.77 6.36 -12.25
N PRO A 54 -6.03 5.53 -13.01
CA PRO A 54 -6.05 4.07 -12.86
C PRO A 54 -5.84 3.64 -11.41
N SER A 55 -6.69 2.70 -10.99
CA SER A 55 -6.74 2.25 -9.61
C SER A 55 -6.89 0.73 -9.52
N VAL A 56 -6.35 0.19 -8.43
CA VAL A 56 -6.30 -1.24 -8.16
C VAL A 56 -7.04 -1.54 -6.87
N PRO A 57 -8.01 -2.48 -6.89
CA PRO A 57 -8.62 -2.97 -5.66
C PRO A 57 -7.63 -3.85 -4.90
N VAL A 58 -7.43 -3.51 -3.63
CA VAL A 58 -6.51 -4.19 -2.72
C VAL A 58 -7.30 -4.86 -1.59
N GLU A 59 -6.92 -6.09 -1.29
CA GLU A 59 -7.29 -6.78 -0.06
C GLU A 59 -6.02 -6.99 0.77
N HIS A 60 -5.98 -6.41 1.96
CA HIS A 60 -4.89 -6.52 2.90
C HIS A 60 -5.29 -7.47 4.02
N HIS A 61 -4.49 -8.52 4.20
CA HIS A 61 -4.66 -9.44 5.32
C HIS A 61 -3.63 -9.10 6.41
N GLY A 62 -4.12 -8.91 7.63
CA GLY A 62 -3.31 -8.55 8.77
C GLY A 62 -3.63 -7.16 9.33
N ALA A 63 -2.82 -6.77 10.31
CA ALA A 63 -3.01 -5.50 11.00
C ALA A 63 -2.54 -4.34 10.10
N PRO A 64 -3.40 -3.35 9.83
CA PRO A 64 -2.95 -2.14 9.16
C PRO A 64 -1.84 -1.46 9.95
N ALA A 65 -0.96 -0.75 9.23
CA ALA A 65 0.00 0.12 9.89
C ALA A 65 -0.73 1.16 10.75
N GLN A 66 -0.18 1.49 11.93
CA GLN A 66 -0.81 2.42 12.88
C GLN A 66 -1.13 3.80 12.29
N LEU A 67 -0.41 4.21 11.23
CA LEU A 67 -0.56 5.49 10.53
C LEU A 67 -1.32 5.36 9.20
N PHE A 68 -1.95 4.21 8.93
CA PHE A 68 -2.73 4.03 7.71
C PHE A 68 -4.00 4.90 7.75
N GLN A 69 -4.15 5.76 6.75
CA GLN A 69 -5.31 6.62 6.54
C GLN A 69 -5.57 6.75 5.04
N SER A 70 -6.79 7.14 4.68
CA SER A 70 -7.12 7.40 3.28
C SER A 70 -6.54 8.74 2.81
N GLY A 71 -6.12 8.84 1.55
CA GLY A 71 -5.50 10.05 0.99
C GLY A 71 -3.98 10.15 1.17
N ILE A 72 -3.32 9.11 1.71
CA ILE A 72 -1.85 9.07 1.85
C ILE A 72 -1.23 8.06 0.89
N GLY A 73 0.07 8.23 0.64
CA GLY A 73 0.88 7.27 -0.12
C GLY A 73 1.13 5.99 0.68
N VAL A 74 0.90 4.84 0.07
CA VAL A 74 1.13 3.52 0.66
C VAL A 74 1.93 2.65 -0.31
N VAL A 75 2.74 1.75 0.24
CA VAL A 75 3.42 0.67 -0.48
C VAL A 75 2.99 -0.64 0.14
N LEU A 76 2.46 -1.53 -0.68
CA LEU A 76 1.92 -2.82 -0.28
C LEU A 76 2.76 -3.91 -0.93
N GLU A 77 3.09 -4.97 -0.21
CA GLU A 77 3.74 -6.13 -0.79
C GLU A 77 2.77 -7.30 -0.80
N GLY A 78 2.68 -7.96 -1.96
CA GLY A 78 1.66 -8.95 -2.22
C GLY A 78 1.75 -9.53 -3.62
N ALA A 79 0.67 -10.15 -4.07
CA ALA A 79 0.55 -10.69 -5.41
C ALA A 79 -0.89 -10.56 -5.93
N TRP A 80 -1.05 -10.66 -7.24
CA TRP A 80 -2.37 -10.74 -7.85
C TRP A 80 -3.09 -12.05 -7.46
N ARG A 81 -4.36 -11.93 -7.08
CA ARG A 81 -5.30 -13.03 -6.90
C ARG A 81 -6.55 -12.75 -7.72
N GLY A 82 -6.58 -13.26 -8.95
CA GLY A 82 -7.66 -12.98 -9.87
C GLY A 82 -7.69 -11.50 -10.26
N ALA A 83 -8.67 -10.75 -9.73
CA ALA A 83 -8.86 -9.32 -10.01
C ALA A 83 -8.49 -8.37 -8.87
N VAL A 84 -8.12 -8.91 -7.71
CA VAL A 84 -7.70 -8.13 -6.56
C VAL A 84 -6.22 -8.36 -6.29
N PHE A 85 -5.55 -7.32 -5.81
CA PHE A 85 -4.20 -7.45 -5.31
C PHE A 85 -4.27 -7.81 -3.82
N VAL A 86 -3.76 -8.98 -3.48
CA VAL A 86 -3.76 -9.46 -2.10
C VAL A 86 -2.40 -9.16 -1.48
N SER A 87 -2.41 -8.36 -0.43
CA SER A 87 -1.22 -7.94 0.31
C SER A 87 -1.23 -8.48 1.73
N ASP A 88 -0.05 -8.84 2.22
CA ASP A 88 0.18 -9.25 3.61
C ASP A 88 1.11 -8.29 4.36
N THR A 89 1.75 -7.38 3.62
CA THR A 89 2.66 -6.39 4.19
C THR A 89 2.27 -5.00 3.69
N MET A 90 2.12 -4.05 4.61
CA MET A 90 1.78 -2.66 4.33
C MET A 90 2.82 -1.72 4.92
N LYS A 91 3.29 -0.77 4.11
CA LYS A 91 4.21 0.30 4.49
C LYS A 91 3.57 1.63 4.12
N VAL A 92 3.34 2.49 5.10
CA VAL A 92 2.83 3.84 4.84
C VAL A 92 4.02 4.72 4.51
N LYS A 93 3.94 5.44 3.38
CA LYS A 93 4.98 6.39 2.95
C LYS A 93 4.78 7.67 3.75
N HIS A 94 5.07 7.62 5.05
CA HIS A 94 5.26 8.82 5.82
C HIS A 94 6.66 9.35 5.48
N ASP A 95 6.77 10.62 5.14
CA ASP A 95 8.05 11.31 5.01
C ASP A 95 8.86 10.97 6.26
N GLU A 96 9.99 10.28 6.07
CA GLU A 96 10.96 10.00 7.12
C GLU A 96 11.57 11.32 7.56
N THR A 97 10.81 12.17 8.27
CA THR A 97 11.43 12.94 9.34
C THR A 97 11.73 11.95 10.46
N TYR A 98 12.73 11.10 10.23
CA TYR A 98 13.52 10.51 11.30
C TYR A 98 14.10 11.71 12.06
N ARG A 99 13.39 12.15 13.10
CA ARG A 99 13.97 13.00 14.12
C ARG A 99 14.80 12.03 14.96
N PRO A 100 16.15 12.07 14.88
CA PRO A 100 16.93 11.36 15.90
C PRO A 100 16.46 11.85 17.27
N PRO A 101 16.36 10.98 18.28
CA PRO A 101 16.07 11.45 19.63
C PRO A 101 17.10 12.52 19.99
N GLU A 102 16.63 13.70 20.40
CA GLU A 102 17.52 14.69 21.01
C GLU A 102 18.17 14.00 22.22
N PRO A 103 19.51 13.97 22.35
CA PRO A 103 20.14 13.51 23.58
C PRO A 103 19.90 14.57 24.65
N GLY A 104 18.72 14.50 25.25
CA GLY A 104 18.32 15.30 26.39
C GLY A 104 18.33 14.44 27.65
N GLU A 105 19.35 14.68 28.47
CA GLU A 105 19.27 14.63 29.93
C GLU A 105 19.53 13.29 30.64
N ASP A 106 20.80 13.14 31.06
CA ASP A 106 21.26 12.50 32.30
C ASP A 106 22.65 13.14 32.55
N VAL A 107 23.08 13.65 33.71
CA VAL A 107 22.70 13.46 35.10
C VAL A 107 23.32 14.62 35.89
N ARG A 108 22.56 15.13 36.87
CA ARG A 108 23.03 15.70 38.14
C ARG A 108 23.53 17.15 38.22
#